data_AF-A0A5K1UUN4-F1
#
_entry.id   AF-A0A5K1UUN4-F1
#
_cell.length_a   1.000
_cell.length_b   1.000
_cell.length_c   1.000
_cell.angle_alpha   90.00
_cell.angle_beta   90.00
_cell.angle_gamma   90.00
#
_symmetry.space_group_name_H-M   'P 1'
#
loop_
_entity.id
_entity.type
_entity.pdbx_description
1 polymer ?
#
loop_
_entity_poly.entity_id
_entity_poly.type
_entity_poly.pdbx_seq_one_letter_code
_entity_poly.pdbx_strand_id
1 'polypeptide(L)'
;MIQLEIENFCEFKASVAVLINQSTLYTIDSISRTTPIPTGGYIFVTIIADLKKINSVVLKGAIKCAAAQTTSNIAIKIPASTFIIGTELSKPELAQIIKTKKMISMAYSVSEDTKFDVVGLFESLQLLAVKGSANKIWYGITLKGDDIAILLTNKQGKIGFDVKTTDKICGDAILKQIKETLGQQ
;
A
#
# COMPACT_ATOMS: atom_id res chain seq x y z
N MET A 1 0.14 -9.69 -3.70
CA MET A 1 0.91 -10.41 -4.74
C MET A 1 1.63 -9.38 -5.59
N ILE A 2 2.90 -9.60 -5.95
CA ILE A 2 3.67 -8.72 -6.84
C ILE A 2 4.11 -9.56 -8.05
N GLN A 3 3.89 -9.06 -9.26
CA GLN A 3 4.34 -9.70 -10.49
C GLN A 3 5.45 -8.87 -11.13
N LEU A 4 6.55 -9.53 -11.48
CA LEU A 4 7.67 -8.94 -12.19
C LEU A 4 7.82 -9.63 -13.54
N GLU A 5 7.98 -8.82 -14.59
CA GLU A 5 8.40 -9.26 -15.91
C GLU A 5 9.87 -8.89 -16.09
N ILE A 6 10.71 -9.86 -16.46
CA ILE A 6 12.14 -9.65 -16.66
C ILE A 6 12.49 -10.11 -18.07
N GLU A 7 12.91 -9.18 -18.92
CA GLU A 7 13.29 -9.41 -20.30
C GLU A 7 14.83 -9.41 -20.47
N ASN A 8 15.32 -10.26 -21.37
CA ASN A 8 16.74 -10.37 -21.68
C ASN A 8 17.09 -9.66 -23.00
N PHE A 9 17.61 -8.44 -22.88
CA PHE A 9 18.17 -7.67 -23.99
C PHE A 9 19.66 -7.96 -24.25
N CYS A 10 20.30 -8.86 -23.50
CA CYS A 10 21.70 -9.21 -23.75
C CYS A 10 21.82 -10.13 -24.97
N GLU A 11 22.93 -10.00 -25.69
CA GLU A 11 23.28 -10.84 -26.85
C GLU A 11 23.60 -12.30 -26.49
N PHE A 12 23.52 -12.66 -25.21
CA PHE A 12 23.76 -14.00 -24.70
C PHE A 12 22.61 -14.46 -23.78
N LYS A 13 22.52 -15.77 -23.59
CA LYS A 13 21.58 -16.37 -22.62
C LYS A 13 21.93 -15.90 -21.21
N ALA A 14 21.02 -15.14 -20.59
CA ALA A 14 21.16 -14.69 -19.23
C ALA A 14 20.56 -15.70 -18.25
N SER A 15 21.01 -15.66 -17.01
CA SER A 15 20.35 -16.37 -15.90
C SER A 15 20.22 -15.39 -14.75
N VAL A 16 18.98 -15.14 -14.35
CA VAL A 16 18.68 -14.11 -13.36
C VAL A 16 18.22 -14.75 -12.05
N ALA A 17 18.66 -14.17 -10.94
CA ALA A 17 18.16 -14.47 -9.61
C ALA A 17 17.52 -13.20 -9.05
N VAL A 18 16.24 -13.28 -8.70
CA VAL A 18 15.54 -12.22 -7.96
C VAL A 18 15.72 -12.50 -6.48
N LEU A 19 16.29 -11.53 -5.78
CA LEU A 19 16.50 -11.56 -4.33
C LEU A 19 15.69 -10.41 -3.74
N ILE A 20 14.70 -10.71 -2.90
CA ILE A 20 14.08 -9.67 -2.08
C ILE A 20 14.74 -9.73 -0.72
N ASN A 21 15.19 -8.58 -0.22
CA ASN A 21 15.75 -8.53 1.12
C ASN A 21 14.64 -8.96 2.09
N GLN A 22 14.89 -10.01 2.86
CA GLN A 22 14.00 -10.38 3.95
C GLN A 22 13.89 -9.18 4.89
N SER A 23 12.74 -8.52 4.84
CA SER A 23 12.25 -7.74 5.96
C SER A 23 11.63 -8.73 6.94
N THR A 24 11.63 -8.43 8.25
CA THR A 24 11.10 -9.28 9.35
C THR A 24 9.58 -9.57 9.27
N LEU A 25 8.98 -9.45 8.09
CA LEU A 25 7.60 -9.06 7.85
C LEU A 25 6.96 -9.69 6.62
N TYR A 26 7.74 -10.44 5.83
CA TYR A 26 7.24 -11.17 4.67
C TYR A 26 7.79 -12.59 4.73
N THR A 27 6.91 -13.59 4.83
CA THR A 27 7.28 -14.94 4.41
C THR A 27 7.19 -14.95 2.89
N ILE A 28 8.33 -15.09 2.22
CA ILE A 28 8.38 -15.14 0.77
C ILE A 28 8.48 -16.60 0.36
N ASP A 29 7.36 -17.17 -0.06
CA ASP A 29 7.25 -18.60 -0.40
C ASP A 29 8.01 -18.99 -1.68
N SER A 30 8.42 -18.02 -2.50
CA SER A 30 9.26 -18.29 -3.66
C SER A 30 10.24 -17.15 -3.94
N ILE A 31 11.47 -17.31 -3.48
CA ILE A 31 12.63 -16.55 -3.96
C ILE A 31 13.71 -17.53 -4.38
N SER A 32 14.40 -17.16 -5.46
CA SER A 32 15.58 -17.84 -5.97
C SER A 32 15.30 -19.19 -6.64
N ARG A 33 14.67 -19.14 -7.82
CA ARG A 33 15.16 -19.99 -8.90
C ARG A 33 15.98 -19.10 -9.83
N THR A 34 17.25 -19.44 -9.99
CA THR A 34 18.05 -18.90 -11.08
C THR A 34 17.40 -19.38 -12.37
N THR A 35 16.67 -18.49 -13.04
CA THR A 35 15.90 -18.86 -14.21
C THR A 35 16.66 -18.42 -15.45
N PRO A 36 16.98 -19.35 -16.37
CA PRO A 36 17.58 -18.99 -17.64
C PRO A 36 16.57 -18.24 -18.50
N ILE A 37 17.03 -17.18 -19.16
CA ILE A 37 16.25 -16.40 -20.12
C ILE A 37 17.00 -16.45 -21.46
N PRO A 38 16.39 -16.97 -22.54
CA PRO A 38 17.00 -16.91 -23.87
C PRO A 38 17.15 -15.45 -24.34
N THR A 39 18.01 -15.20 -25.32
CA THR A 39 18.16 -13.87 -25.94
C THR A 39 16.82 -13.41 -26.53
N GLY A 40 16.39 -12.18 -26.19
CA GLY A 40 15.09 -11.64 -26.58
C GLY A 40 13.88 -12.31 -25.90
N GLY A 41 14.11 -13.19 -24.93
CA GLY A 41 13.05 -13.82 -24.14
C GLY A 41 12.75 -13.07 -22.86
N TYR A 42 11.68 -13.49 -22.17
CA TYR A 42 11.28 -12.96 -20.87
C TYR A 42 10.83 -14.07 -19.91
N ILE A 43 10.78 -13.74 -18.62
CA ILE A 43 10.20 -14.58 -17.58
C ILE A 43 9.25 -13.77 -16.69
N PHE A 44 8.30 -14.46 -16.08
CA PHE A 44 7.47 -13.92 -15.01
C PHE A 44 7.92 -14.44 -13.66
N VAL A 45 8.15 -13.54 -12.72
CA VAL A 45 8.45 -13.86 -11.32
C VAL A 45 7.30 -13.34 -10.47
N THR A 46 6.61 -14.26 -9.80
CA THR A 46 5.58 -13.91 -8.81
C THR A 46 6.19 -13.92 -7.42
N ILE A 47 6.03 -12.82 -6.69
CA ILE A 47 6.44 -12.68 -5.30
C ILE A 47 5.17 -12.67 -4.45
N ILE A 48 5.05 -13.68 -3.59
CA ILE A 48 4.02 -13.75 -2.55
C ILE A 48 4.62 -13.15 -1.29
N ALA A 49 3.99 -12.09 -0.80
CA ALA A 49 4.44 -11.33 0.34
C ALA A 49 3.38 -11.43 1.44
N ASP A 50 3.67 -12.17 2.52
CA ASP A 50 2.74 -12.31 3.64
C ASP A 50 2.81 -11.10 4.58
N LEU A 51 1.81 -10.22 4.53
CA LEU A 51 1.75 -8.94 5.26
C LEU A 51 1.39 -9.06 6.76
N LYS A 52 1.92 -10.05 7.49
CA LYS A 52 1.56 -10.28 8.92
C LYS A 52 1.87 -9.10 9.85
N LYS A 53 2.84 -8.26 9.50
CA LYS A 53 3.19 -7.01 10.20
C LYS A 53 3.90 -6.08 9.21
N ILE A 54 3.60 -4.79 9.20
CA ILE A 54 4.10 -3.87 8.16
C ILE A 54 5.00 -2.81 8.79
N ASN A 55 6.31 -2.94 8.60
CA ASN A 55 7.31 -1.96 9.04
C ASN A 55 7.86 -1.13 7.86
N SER A 56 7.41 -1.42 6.63
CA SER A 56 7.74 -0.62 5.46
C SER A 56 6.74 -0.85 4.32
N VAL A 57 6.37 0.23 3.65
CA VAL A 57 5.55 0.22 2.43
C VAL A 57 6.37 0.12 1.15
N VAL A 58 7.68 -0.10 1.28
CA VAL A 58 8.60 -0.31 0.15
C VAL A 58 9.25 -1.67 0.31
N LEU A 59 9.03 -2.53 -0.67
CA LEU A 59 9.72 -3.79 -0.81
C LEU A 59 11.04 -3.55 -1.55
N LYS A 60 12.16 -3.87 -0.90
CA LYS A 60 13.50 -3.68 -1.46
C LYS A 60 14.11 -5.03 -1.81
N GLY A 61 14.79 -5.10 -2.95
CA GLY A 61 15.47 -6.29 -3.41
C GLY A 61 16.54 -5.97 -4.43
N ALA A 62 17.01 -7.00 -5.11
CA ALA A 62 17.93 -6.93 -6.22
C ALA A 62 17.68 -8.04 -7.23
N ILE A 63 17.94 -7.75 -8.50
CA ILE A 63 18.01 -8.72 -9.59
C ILE A 63 19.49 -8.93 -9.90
N LYS A 64 19.97 -10.16 -9.77
CA LYS A 64 21.35 -10.54 -10.06
C LYS A 64 21.43 -11.32 -11.35
N CYS A 65 22.30 -10.90 -12.26
CA CYS A 65 22.67 -11.65 -13.45
C CYS A 65 24.16 -12.00 -13.38
N ALA A 66 24.46 -13.27 -13.09
CA ALA A 66 25.85 -13.71 -12.92
C ALA A 66 26.66 -13.61 -14.22
N ALA A 67 26.04 -13.95 -15.36
CA ALA A 67 26.67 -13.89 -16.67
C ALA A 67 27.05 -12.46 -17.09
N ALA A 68 26.26 -11.46 -16.68
CA ALA A 68 26.56 -10.04 -16.91
C ALA A 68 27.34 -9.39 -15.74
N GLN A 69 27.71 -10.15 -14.70
CA GLN A 69 28.32 -9.67 -13.46
C GLN A 69 27.61 -8.44 -12.85
N THR A 70 26.30 -8.33 -13.08
CA THR A 70 25.53 -7.12 -12.76
C THR A 70 24.52 -7.42 -11.66
N THR A 71 24.35 -6.46 -10.74
CA THR A 71 23.30 -6.44 -9.72
C THR A 71 22.52 -5.15 -9.84
N SER A 72 21.21 -5.25 -10.10
CA SER A 72 20.30 -4.12 -10.17
C SER A 72 19.41 -4.10 -8.93
N ASN A 73 19.48 -3.02 -8.15
CA ASN A 73 18.60 -2.86 -6.98
C ASN A 73 17.19 -2.49 -7.41
N ILE A 74 16.19 -3.09 -6.78
CA ILE A 74 14.77 -2.80 -7.02
C ILE A 74 14.11 -2.28 -5.74
N ALA A 75 13.26 -1.27 -5.88
CA ALA A 75 12.43 -0.73 -4.81
C ALA A 75 11.00 -0.61 -5.32
N ILE A 76 10.11 -1.45 -4.79
CA ILE A 76 8.71 -1.54 -5.21
C ILE A 76 7.86 -0.93 -4.10
N LYS A 77 7.18 0.17 -4.42
CA LYS A 77 6.20 0.75 -3.51
C LYS A 77 4.94 -0.10 -3.51
N ILE A 78 4.53 -0.58 -2.33
CA ILE A 78 3.29 -1.32 -2.15
C ILE A 78 2.15 -0.31 -2.01
N PRO A 79 1.10 -0.37 -2.86
CA PRO A 79 -0.07 0.49 -2.73
C PRO A 79 -0.76 0.29 -1.39
N ALA A 80 -1.29 1.35 -0.79
CA ALA A 80 -1.89 1.28 0.55
C ALA A 80 -3.16 0.42 0.59
N SER A 81 -3.88 0.34 -0.53
CA SER A 81 -5.02 -0.58 -0.71
C SER A 81 -4.64 -2.06 -0.52
N THR A 82 -3.37 -2.44 -0.71
CA THR A 82 -2.92 -3.82 -0.49
C THR A 82 -2.94 -4.23 0.99
N PHE A 83 -2.97 -3.26 1.91
CA PHE A 83 -3.00 -3.50 3.36
C PHE A 83 -4.42 -3.68 3.89
N ILE A 84 -5.41 -3.40 3.04
CA ILE A 84 -6.81 -3.41 3.36
C ILE A 84 -7.36 -4.79 3.02
N ILE A 85 -7.78 -5.53 4.04
CA ILE A 85 -8.20 -6.95 3.91
C ILE A 85 -9.63 -7.18 4.38
N GLY A 86 -10.24 -6.16 5.00
CA GLY A 86 -11.45 -6.29 5.78
C GLY A 86 -12.73 -6.01 5.03
N THR A 87 -13.83 -6.29 5.72
CA THR A 87 -15.17 -5.83 5.40
C THR A 87 -15.43 -4.47 6.05
N GLU A 88 -16.52 -3.81 5.69
CA GLU A 88 -16.99 -2.59 6.35
C GLU A 88 -17.06 -2.79 7.86
N LEU A 89 -16.52 -1.84 8.63
CA LEU A 89 -16.70 -1.84 10.09
C LEU A 89 -18.16 -1.53 10.43
N SER A 90 -18.73 -2.30 11.36
CA SER A 90 -20.03 -1.96 11.92
C SER A 90 -19.95 -0.66 12.73
N LYS A 91 -21.10 0.03 12.90
CA LYS A 91 -21.16 1.27 13.70
C LYS A 91 -20.60 1.10 15.13
N PRO A 92 -20.86 0.00 15.87
CA PRO A 92 -20.27 -0.24 17.18
C PRO A 92 -18.75 -0.40 17.14
N GLU A 93 -18.20 -1.13 16.16
CA GLU A 93 -16.76 -1.34 16.00
C GLU A 93 -16.05 -0.02 15.70
N LEU A 94 -16.61 0.77 14.77
CA LEU A 94 -16.11 2.11 14.48
C LEU A 94 -16.11 2.99 15.74
N ALA A 95 -17.21 2.99 16.51
CA ALA A 95 -17.29 3.77 17.75
C ALA A 95 -16.25 3.32 18.78
N GLN A 96 -15.98 2.02 18.88
CA GLN A 96 -14.96 1.45 19.75
C GLN A 96 -13.56 1.89 19.31
N ILE A 97 -13.23 1.82 18.02
CA ILE A 97 -11.95 2.30 17.47
C ILE A 97 -11.76 3.80 17.75
N ILE A 98 -12.80 4.61 17.52
CA ILE A 98 -12.76 6.05 17.78
C ILE A 98 -12.46 6.34 19.26
N LYS A 99 -13.02 5.56 20.20
CA LYS A 99 -12.83 5.73 21.64
C LYS A 99 -11.47 5.22 22.13
N THR A 100 -11.01 4.09 21.59
CA THR A 100 -9.89 3.32 22.15
C THR A 100 -8.55 3.63 21.50
N LYS A 101 -8.53 3.97 20.19
CA LYS A 101 -7.28 4.25 19.47
C LYS A 101 -6.93 5.72 19.58
N LYS A 102 -5.69 6.02 20.00
CA LYS A 102 -5.12 7.36 19.92
C LYS A 102 -5.09 7.77 18.44
N MET A 103 -5.61 8.95 18.14
CA MET A 103 -5.59 9.48 16.79
C MET A 103 -4.14 9.80 16.43
N ILE A 104 -3.58 9.13 15.42
CA ILE A 104 -2.39 9.64 14.73
C ILE A 104 -2.92 10.76 13.85
N SER A 105 -3.16 11.92 14.47
CA SER A 105 -3.85 13.05 13.86
C SER A 105 -2.92 13.74 12.88
N MET A 106 -2.79 13.17 11.68
CA MET A 106 -2.24 13.88 10.54
C MET A 106 -3.41 14.45 9.74
N ALA A 107 -3.82 15.66 10.14
CA ALA A 107 -4.82 16.42 9.42
C ALA A 107 -4.19 16.95 8.13
N TYR A 108 -4.82 16.63 7.00
CA TYR A 108 -4.47 17.19 5.70
C TYR A 108 -5.71 17.83 5.09
N SER A 109 -5.58 19.04 4.56
CA SER A 109 -6.69 19.83 4.03
C SER A 109 -6.45 20.22 2.58
N VAL A 110 -7.45 20.00 1.73
CA VAL A 110 -7.48 20.48 0.33
C VAL A 110 -8.60 21.48 0.11
N SER A 111 -8.45 22.35 -0.90
CA SER A 111 -9.47 23.33 -1.28
C SER A 111 -10.74 22.62 -1.81
N GLU A 112 -11.92 23.14 -1.53
CA GLU A 112 -13.18 22.67 -2.16
C GLU A 112 -13.19 22.79 -3.69
N ASP A 113 -12.44 23.75 -4.24
CA ASP A 113 -12.29 23.92 -5.70
C ASP A 113 -11.51 22.77 -6.35
N THR A 114 -10.88 21.90 -5.54
CA THR A 114 -10.25 20.68 -6.03
C THR A 114 -11.34 19.77 -6.58
N LYS A 115 -11.51 19.76 -7.90
CA LYS A 115 -12.41 18.82 -8.59
C LYS A 115 -11.84 17.41 -8.45
N PHE A 116 -12.15 16.71 -7.36
CA PHE A 116 -11.83 15.30 -7.23
C PHE A 116 -13.00 14.51 -6.68
N ASP A 117 -13.15 13.31 -7.23
CA ASP A 117 -14.14 12.36 -6.79
C ASP A 117 -13.68 11.72 -5.46
N VAL A 118 -14.15 12.31 -4.36
CA VAL A 118 -13.90 11.79 -3.01
C VAL A 118 -14.36 10.33 -2.91
N VAL A 119 -15.51 9.99 -3.50
CA VAL A 119 -16.07 8.63 -3.44
C VAL A 119 -15.16 7.67 -4.20
N GLY A 120 -14.78 8.01 -5.44
CA GLY A 120 -13.84 7.23 -6.24
C GLY A 120 -12.46 7.06 -5.58
N LEU A 121 -11.97 8.06 -4.86
CA LEU A 121 -10.73 7.95 -4.07
C LEU A 121 -10.87 6.90 -2.96
N PHE A 122 -11.94 6.97 -2.16
CA PHE A 122 -12.16 6.03 -1.07
C PHE A 122 -12.43 4.60 -1.60
N GLU A 123 -13.17 4.46 -2.70
CA GLU A 123 -13.35 3.17 -3.39
C GLU A 123 -12.02 2.61 -3.92
N SER A 124 -11.14 3.44 -4.48
CA SER A 124 -9.80 3.00 -4.95
C SER A 124 -8.90 2.53 -3.81
N LEU A 125 -9.11 3.07 -2.61
CA LEU A 125 -8.48 2.64 -1.38
C LEU A 125 -9.20 1.43 -0.76
N GLN A 126 -10.28 0.92 -1.36
CA GLN A 126 -11.14 -0.12 -0.79
C GLN A 126 -11.75 0.26 0.56
N LEU A 127 -11.89 1.56 0.82
CA LEU A 127 -12.46 2.10 2.05
C LEU A 127 -13.97 2.22 1.92
N LEU A 128 -14.70 1.58 2.82
CA LEU A 128 -16.16 1.55 2.81
C LEU A 128 -16.73 2.62 3.75
N ALA A 129 -17.71 3.37 3.24
CA ALA A 129 -18.31 4.50 3.95
C ALA A 129 -19.28 4.01 5.05
N VAL A 130 -18.89 4.22 6.30
CA VAL A 130 -19.75 4.04 7.46
C VAL A 130 -20.40 5.39 7.76
N LYS A 131 -21.71 5.51 7.48
CA LYS A 131 -22.46 6.73 7.85
C LYS A 131 -22.46 6.92 9.38
N GLY A 132 -21.65 7.86 9.85
CA GLY A 132 -21.61 8.28 11.25
C GLY A 132 -22.78 9.18 11.63
N SER A 133 -22.82 9.60 12.89
CA SER A 133 -23.74 10.63 13.38
C SER A 133 -23.21 12.04 13.07
N ALA A 134 -24.12 12.98 12.77
CA ALA A 134 -23.85 14.43 12.61
C ALA A 134 -22.97 14.84 11.40
N ASN A 135 -23.34 14.44 10.18
CA ASN A 135 -22.70 14.85 8.91
C ASN A 135 -21.20 14.52 8.78
N LYS A 136 -20.67 13.63 9.61
CA LYS A 136 -19.31 13.09 9.49
C LYS A 136 -19.33 11.78 8.73
N ILE A 137 -18.59 11.71 7.63
CA ILE A 137 -18.41 10.47 6.88
C ILE A 137 -17.17 9.79 7.43
N TRP A 138 -17.37 8.60 7.98
CA TRP A 138 -16.28 7.75 8.43
C TRP A 138 -16.08 6.64 7.41
N TYR A 139 -14.83 6.26 7.22
CA TYR A 139 -14.47 5.08 6.47
C TYR A 139 -13.76 4.13 7.40
N GLY A 140 -14.15 2.86 7.39
CA GLY A 140 -13.71 1.90 8.38
C GLY A 140 -13.37 0.57 7.74
N ILE A 141 -12.17 0.07 7.97
CA ILE A 141 -11.79 -1.26 7.51
C ILE A 141 -10.80 -1.95 8.44
N THR A 142 -10.90 -3.28 8.48
CA THR A 142 -9.91 -4.13 9.11
C THR A 142 -8.63 -4.18 8.26
N LEU A 143 -7.51 -3.84 8.87
CA LEU A 143 -6.16 -4.08 8.35
C LEU A 143 -5.70 -5.46 8.79
N LYS A 144 -4.68 -6.01 8.14
CA LYS A 144 -4.08 -7.27 8.59
C LYS A 144 -3.34 -7.05 9.92
N GLY A 145 -4.02 -7.34 11.03
CA GLY A 145 -3.50 -7.20 12.39
C GLY A 145 -3.82 -5.88 13.10
N ASP A 146 -4.67 -5.02 12.52
CA ASP A 146 -5.19 -3.79 13.15
C ASP A 146 -6.52 -3.36 12.51
N ASP A 147 -7.13 -2.27 12.95
CA ASP A 147 -8.27 -1.62 12.28
C ASP A 147 -7.97 -0.15 12.07
N ILE A 148 -8.42 0.38 10.93
CA ILE A 148 -8.30 1.79 10.59
C ILE A 148 -9.68 2.44 10.48
N ALA A 149 -9.76 3.67 10.98
CA ALA A 149 -10.89 4.55 10.76
C ALA A 149 -10.38 5.88 10.19
N ILE A 150 -11.00 6.36 9.12
CA ILE A 150 -10.69 7.64 8.48
C ILE A 150 -11.92 8.53 8.58
N LEU A 151 -11.76 9.71 9.17
CA LEU A 151 -12.78 10.73 9.20
C LEU A 151 -12.54 11.71 8.04
N LEU A 152 -13.55 11.86 7.20
CA LEU A 152 -13.65 12.96 6.26
C LEU A 152 -14.39 14.12 6.94
N THR A 153 -13.72 15.27 7.02
CA THR A 153 -14.33 16.52 7.50
C THR A 153 -14.45 17.51 6.36
N ASN A 154 -15.51 18.33 6.38
CA ASN A 154 -15.55 19.57 5.62
C ASN A 154 -15.61 20.72 6.64
N LYS A 155 -14.60 21.58 6.65
CA LYS A 155 -14.52 22.72 7.57
C LYS A 155 -14.04 23.95 6.80
N GLN A 156 -14.85 25.01 6.83
CA GLN A 156 -14.50 26.33 6.28
C GLN A 156 -14.07 26.28 4.81
N GLY A 157 -14.76 25.52 3.96
CA GLY A 157 -14.43 25.43 2.54
C GLY A 157 -13.22 24.55 2.22
N LYS A 158 -12.81 23.70 3.17
CA LYS A 158 -11.69 22.76 3.02
C LYS A 158 -12.12 21.34 3.39
N ILE A 159 -11.69 20.39 2.58
CA ILE A 159 -11.88 18.96 2.83
C ILE A 159 -10.69 18.46 3.64
N GLY A 160 -10.95 17.92 4.84
CA GLY A 160 -9.97 17.41 5.78
C GLY A 160 -10.03 15.88 5.94
N PHE A 161 -8.88 15.23 6.11
CA PHE A 161 -8.78 13.80 6.37
C PHE A 161 -8.07 13.55 7.71
N ASP A 162 -8.71 12.83 8.64
CA ASP A 162 -8.10 12.40 9.90
C ASP A 162 -8.08 10.87 10.00
N VAL A 163 -6.92 10.28 10.27
CA VAL A 163 -6.74 8.82 10.36
C VAL A 163 -6.57 8.36 11.81
N LYS A 164 -7.25 7.27 12.16
CA LYS A 164 -7.14 6.56 13.44
C LYS A 164 -6.73 5.12 13.19
N THR A 165 -5.53 4.76 13.65
CA THR A 165 -4.95 3.42 13.57
C THR A 165 -3.88 3.28 14.66
N THR A 166 -3.55 2.06 15.08
CA THR A 166 -2.35 1.81 15.90
C THR A 166 -1.12 1.50 15.03
N ASP A 167 -1.33 1.12 13.77
CA ASP A 167 -0.30 0.95 12.75
C ASP A 167 -0.01 2.28 12.05
N LYS A 168 0.99 3.00 12.57
CA LYS A 168 1.47 4.27 12.01
C LYS A 168 1.92 4.16 10.56
N ILE A 169 2.49 3.03 10.16
CA ILE A 169 3.10 2.88 8.83
C ILE A 169 2.00 2.74 7.78
N CYS A 170 0.96 1.96 8.09
CA CYS A 170 -0.25 1.92 7.28
C CYS A 170 -0.96 3.28 7.23
N GLY A 171 -1.10 3.96 8.37
CA GLY A 171 -1.71 5.29 8.45
C GLY A 171 -1.00 6.34 7.60
N ASP A 172 0.34 6.43 7.74
CA ASP A 172 1.18 7.34 6.97
C ASP A 172 1.11 7.04 5.46
N ALA A 173 1.03 5.77 5.08
CA ALA A 173 0.97 5.35 3.68
C ALA A 173 -0.38 5.67 3.01
N ILE A 174 -1.49 5.47 3.71
CA ILE A 174 -2.83 5.82 3.20
C ILE A 174 -2.93 7.33 3.02
N LEU A 175 -2.46 8.12 4.00
CA LEU A 175 -2.44 9.58 3.89
C LEU A 175 -1.55 10.05 2.75
N LYS A 176 -0.38 9.42 2.56
CA LYS A 176 0.49 9.72 1.42
C LYS A 176 -0.20 9.43 0.09
N GLN A 177 -0.90 8.30 -0.03
CA GLN A 177 -1.63 7.97 -1.25
C GLN A 177 -2.78 8.95 -1.51
N ILE A 178 -3.53 9.36 -0.48
CA ILE A 178 -4.55 10.41 -0.59
C ILE A 178 -3.93 11.70 -1.12
N LYS A 179 -2.79 12.16 -0.57
CA LYS A 179 -2.08 13.36 -1.05
C LYS A 179 -1.63 13.26 -2.51
N GLU A 180 -1.04 12.12 -2.88
CA GLU A 180 -0.57 11.87 -4.24
C GLU A 180 -1.72 11.86 -5.25
N THR A 181 -2.87 11.24 -4.92
CA THR A 181 -4.07 11.26 -5.77
C THR A 181 -4.63 12.67 -5.91
N LEU A 182 -4.44 13.52 -4.91
CA LEU A 182 -4.84 14.93 -4.92
C LEU A 182 -3.84 15.85 -5.61
N GLY A 183 -2.74 15.29 -6.17
CA GLY A 183 -1.76 16.04 -6.97
C GLY A 183 -0.83 16.93 -6.15
N GLN A 184 -0.74 16.75 -4.83
CA GLN A 184 0.16 17.51 -3.98
C GLN A 184 1.41 16.68 -3.63
N GLN A 185 2.60 17.22 -3.97
CA GLN A 185 3.91 16.63 -3.67
C GLN A 185 4.38 16.96 -2.26
#